data_AF-A0A954P0D1-F1
#
_entry.id   AF-A0A954P0D1-F1
#
_cell.length_a   1.000
_cell.length_b   1.000
_cell.length_c   1.000
_cell.angle_alpha   90.00
_cell.angle_beta   90.00
_cell.angle_gamma   90.00
#
_symmetry.space_group_name_H-M   'P 1'
#
loop_
_entity.id
_entity.type
_entity.pdbx_description
1 polymer ?
#
loop_
_entity_poly.entity_id
_entity_poly.type
_entity_poly.pdbx_seq_one_letter_code
_entity_poly.pdbx_strand_id
1 'polypeptide(L)' 'ATRFGSGWAWLSVDGGAVKVESTPNQDTPLSEGRTPILGLDVWEHAYYLNYQNRRPDYVSAFWNVVNWDEVARRFAEAKG' A
#
# COMPACT_ATOMS: atom_id res chain seq x y z
N ALA A 1 -4.17 5.36 -10.77
CA ALA A 1 -4.35 4.07 -10.09
C ALA A 1 -4.98 3.09 -11.08
N THR A 2 -4.24 2.08 -11.54
CA THR A 2 -4.66 1.14 -12.60
C THR A 2 -5.11 -0.23 -12.06
N ARG A 3 -5.07 -0.45 -10.73
CA ARG A 3 -5.56 -1.68 -10.12
C ARG A 3 -7.08 -1.80 -10.29
N PHE A 4 -7.50 -2.82 -11.06
CA PHE A 4 -8.90 -3.18 -11.25
C PHE A 4 -9.39 -4.10 -10.11
N GLY A 5 -10.62 -3.91 -9.65
CA GLY A 5 -11.22 -4.70 -8.56
C GLY A 5 -10.66 -4.40 -7.16
N SER A 6 -10.90 -5.32 -6.23
CA SER A 6 -10.46 -5.29 -4.83
C SER A 6 -9.00 -5.70 -4.66
N GLY A 7 -8.29 -5.03 -3.74
CA GLY A 7 -6.90 -5.37 -3.43
C GLY A 7 -6.15 -4.24 -2.76
N TRP A 8 -4.83 -4.34 -2.83
CA TRP A 8 -3.91 -3.43 -2.14
C TRP A 8 -2.81 -2.94 -3.08
N ALA A 9 -2.33 -1.72 -2.83
CA ALA A 9 -1.07 -1.22 -3.36
C ALA A 9 -0.04 -1.17 -2.23
N TRP A 10 1.20 -1.56 -2.52
CA TRP A 10 2.26 -1.72 -1.53
C TRP A 10 3.52 -0.99 -1.95
N LEU A 11 4.24 -0.48 -0.96
CA LEU A 11 5.67 -0.27 -1.02
C LEU A 11 6.32 -1.38 -0.20
N SER A 12 7.18 -2.18 -0.82
CA SER A 12 7.85 -3.32 -0.19
C SER A 12 9.36 -3.20 -0.30
N VAL A 13 10.08 -3.87 0.58
CA VAL A 13 11.52 -4.09 0.49
C VAL A 13 11.78 -5.50 -0.05
N ASP A 14 12.65 -5.59 -1.06
CA ASP A 14 13.09 -6.82 -1.71
C ASP A 14 14.61 -6.73 -1.91
N GLY A 15 15.38 -7.56 -1.20
CA GLY A 15 16.85 -7.54 -1.26
C GLY A 15 17.48 -6.18 -0.93
N GLY A 16 16.88 -5.40 -0.02
CA GLY A 16 17.35 -4.07 0.38
C GLY A 16 16.97 -2.92 -0.58
N ALA A 17 16.31 -3.23 -1.70
CA ALA A 17 15.73 -2.24 -2.60
C ALA A 17 14.23 -2.07 -2.35
N VAL A 18 13.68 -0.89 -2.68
CA VAL A 18 12.24 -0.66 -2.60
C VAL A 18 11.55 -1.00 -3.91
N LYS A 19 10.35 -1.57 -3.80
CA LYS A 19 9.50 -1.97 -4.92
C LYS A 19 8.08 -1.48 -4.69
N VAL A 20 7.49 -0.85 -5.71
CA VAL A 20 6.05 -0.59 -5.75
C VAL A 20 5.38 -1.78 -6.41
N GLU A 21 4.42 -2.38 -5.72
CA GLU A 21 3.67 -3.52 -6.25
C GLU A 21 2.22 -3.46 -5.78
N SER A 22 1.43 -4.42 -6.24
CA SER A 22 0.05 -4.51 -5.83
C SER A 22 -0.33 -5.98 -5.76
N THR A 23 -1.28 -6.31 -4.89
CA THR A 23 -1.87 -7.66 -4.81
C THR A 23 -3.40 -7.60 -4.98
N PRO A 24 -4.03 -8.65 -5.52
CA PRO A 24 -5.48 -8.77 -5.53
C PRO A 24 -5.97 -9.22 -4.14
N ASN A 25 -7.21 -8.87 -3.80
CA ASN A 25 -7.89 -9.34 -2.58
C ASN A 25 -7.07 -9.14 -1.30
N GLN A 26 -6.71 -10.22 -0.59
CA GLN A 26 -5.93 -10.22 0.64
C GLN A 26 -4.55 -10.85 0.47
N ASP A 27 -4.12 -11.09 -0.77
CA ASP A 27 -2.77 -11.54 -1.04
C ASP A 27 -1.78 -10.46 -0.58
N THR A 28 -0.57 -10.86 -0.20
CA THR A 28 0.41 -9.95 0.41
C THR A 28 1.82 -10.22 -0.13
N PRO A 29 2.65 -9.19 -0.36
CA PRO A 29 4.07 -9.38 -0.71
C PRO A 29 4.84 -10.24 0.29
N LEU A 30 4.36 -10.30 1.54
CA LEU A 30 4.95 -11.12 2.58
C LEU A 30 4.99 -12.61 2.23
N SER A 31 3.98 -13.13 1.52
CA SER A 31 3.98 -14.53 1.07
C SER A 31 4.97 -14.80 -0.06
N GLU A 32 5.49 -13.76 -0.71
CA GLU A 32 6.54 -13.84 -1.73
C GLU A 32 7.93 -13.52 -1.17
N GLY A 33 8.07 -13.42 0.16
CA GLY A 33 9.35 -13.15 0.84
C GLY A 33 9.78 -11.67 0.80
N ARG A 34 8.89 -10.75 0.41
CA ARG A 34 9.14 -9.30 0.41
C ARG A 34 8.52 -8.66 1.64
N THR A 35 9.13 -7.62 2.18
CA THR A 35 8.63 -6.95 3.40
C THR A 35 7.82 -5.70 3.06
N PRO A 36 6.48 -5.71 3.16
CA PRO A 36 5.68 -4.51 2.93
C PRO A 36 5.91 -3.47 4.05
N ILE A 37 6.24 -2.25 3.67
CA ILE A 37 6.53 -1.13 4.59
C ILE A 37 5.48 -0.02 4.54
N LEU A 38 4.69 0.05 3.46
CA LEU A 38 3.49 0.89 3.33
C LEU A 38 2.43 0.15 2.52
N GLY A 39 1.18 0.24 2.93
CA GLY A 39 0.04 -0.36 2.23
C GLY A 39 -1.10 0.65 2.06
N LEU A 40 -1.76 0.61 0.91
CA LEU A 40 -2.98 1.34 0.61
C LEU A 40 -4.09 0.37 0.22
N ASP A 41 -5.11 0.28 1.06
CA ASP A 41 -6.34 -0.47 0.79
C ASP A 41 -7.12 0.24 -0.32
N VAL A 42 -7.35 -0.44 -1.46
CA VAL A 42 -8.16 0.07 -2.57
C VAL A 42 -9.45 -0.74 -2.78
N TRP A 43 -9.87 -1.54 -1.81
CA TRP A 43 -11.22 -2.08 -1.72
C TRP A 43 -12.23 -0.94 -1.58
N GLU A 44 -13.40 -1.06 -2.20
CA GLU A 44 -14.41 0.02 -2.17
C GLU A 44 -14.82 0.38 -0.74
N HIS A 45 -14.94 -0.60 0.17
CA HIS A 45 -15.28 -0.34 1.57
C HIS A 45 -14.33 0.66 2.27
N ALA A 46 -13.09 0.80 1.80
CA ALA A 46 -12.10 1.67 2.42
C ALA A 46 -12.38 3.16 2.16
N TYR A 47 -13.12 3.49 1.10
CA TYR A 47 -13.31 4.88 0.66
C TYR A 47 -14.73 5.24 0.22
N TYR A 48 -15.61 4.28 -0.02
CA TYR A 48 -16.87 4.55 -0.73
C TYR A 48 -17.79 5.54 0.00
N LEU A 49 -17.82 5.53 1.34
CA LEU A 49 -18.68 6.43 2.11
C LEU A 49 -18.32 7.91 1.91
N ASN A 50 -17.03 8.23 1.74
CA ASN A 50 -16.54 9.60 1.61
C ASN A 50 -16.26 10.02 0.15
N TYR A 51 -15.91 9.06 -0.70
CA TYR A 51 -15.41 9.33 -2.05
C TYR A 51 -16.22 8.65 -3.17
N GLN A 52 -17.11 7.70 -2.85
CA GLN A 52 -17.88 6.91 -3.82
C GLN A 52 -16.95 6.31 -4.90
N ASN A 53 -17.19 6.59 -6.18
CA ASN A 53 -16.36 6.13 -7.30
C ASN A 53 -15.05 6.92 -7.47
N ARG A 54 -14.82 7.99 -6.69
CA ARG A 54 -13.64 8.87 -6.81
C ARG A 54 -12.45 8.31 -6.05
N ARG A 55 -12.04 7.09 -6.40
CA ARG A 55 -10.80 6.49 -5.88
C ARG A 55 -9.56 7.40 -6.03
N PRO A 56 -9.37 8.17 -7.13
CA PRO A 56 -8.25 9.11 -7.24
C PRO A 56 -8.20 10.17 -6.13
N ASP A 57 -9.35 10.66 -5.67
CA ASP A 57 -9.43 11.66 -4.59
C ASP A 57 -9.00 11.03 -3.26
N TYR A 58 -9.46 9.82 -2.97
CA TYR A 58 -9.03 9.05 -1.80
C TYR A 58 -7.51 8.77 -1.80
N VAL A 59 -6.96 8.34 -2.95
CA VAL A 59 -5.51 8.12 -3.10
C VAL A 59 -4.74 9.42 -2.89
N SER A 60 -5.28 10.55 -3.34
CA SER A 60 -4.65 11.86 -3.14
C SER A 60 -4.69 12.28 -1.66
N ALA A 61 -5.79 12.02 -0.96
CA ALA A 61 -5.95 12.31 0.46
C ALA A 61 -5.07 11.42 1.35
N PHE A 62 -4.86 10.16 0.97
CA PHE A 62 -4.03 9.20 1.68
C PHE A 62 -2.62 9.74 1.97
N TRP A 63 -2.00 10.45 1.03
CA TRP A 63 -0.65 10.99 1.20
C TRP A 63 -0.52 12.02 2.32
N ASN A 64 -1.63 12.66 2.72
CA ASN A 64 -1.64 13.63 3.83
C ASN A 64 -1.64 12.97 5.22
N VAL A 65 -1.92 11.67 5.30
CA VAL A 65 -2.08 10.94 6.58
C VAL A 65 -1.07 9.81 6.75
N VAL A 66 -0.14 9.61 5.80
CA VAL A 66 0.90 8.60 5.93
C VAL A 66 1.81 8.93 7.12
N ASN A 67 1.97 7.97 8.02
CA ASN A 67 2.97 8.04 9.08
C ASN A 67 4.34 7.64 8.51
N TRP A 68 5.10 8.62 8.02
CA TRP A 68 6.40 8.40 7.41
C TRP A 68 7.47 7.91 8.39
N ASP A 69 7.39 8.27 9.67
CA ASP A 69 8.33 7.79 10.69
C ASP A 69 8.22 6.27 10.86
N GLU A 70 7.00 5.74 10.86
CA GLU A 70 6.76 4.30 10.91
C GLU A 70 7.22 3.59 9.63
N VAL A 71 6.99 4.18 8.46
CA VAL A 71 7.49 3.63 7.18
C VAL A 71 9.02 3.59 7.19
N ALA A 72 9.67 4.65 7.68
CA ALA A 72 11.12 4.73 7.80
C ALA A 72 11.68 3.69 8.79
N ARG A 73 11.03 3.51 9.95
CA ARG A 73 11.40 2.47 10.93
C ARG A 73 11.33 1.07 10.31
N ARG A 74 10.23 0.75 9.63
CA ARG A 74 10.06 -0.55 8.95
C ARG A 74 11.07 -0.75 7.82
N PHE A 75 11.38 0.29 7.07
CA PHE A 75 12.40 0.23 6.03
C PHE A 75 13.79 -0.07 6.61
N ALA A 76 14.16 0.58 7.72
CA ALA A 76 15.43 0.33 8.39
C ALA A 76 15.54 -1.12 8.89
N GLU A 77 14.45 -1.66 9.44
CA GLU A 77 14.38 -3.06 9.91
C GLU A 77 14.41 -4.07 8.76
N ALA A 78 13.76 -3.78 7.64
CA ALA A 78 13.69 -4.69 6.49
C ALA A 78 14.95 -4.68 5.61
N LYS A 79 15.79 -3.65 5.74
CA LYS A 79 17.05 -3.53 5.00
C LYS A 79 18.22 -4.25 5.69
N GLY A 80 18.13 -4.44 7.01
CA GLY A 80 19.14 -5.13 7.82
C GLY A 80 19.05 -6.64 7.69
#